data_AF-A0A1B7P5T7-F1
#
_entry.id   AF-A0A1B7P5T7-F1
#
_cell.length_a   1.000
_cell.length_b   1.000
_cell.length_c   1.000
_cell.angle_alpha   90.00
_cell.angle_beta   90.00
_cell.angle_gamma   90.00
#
_symmetry.space_group_name_H-M   'P 1'
#
loop_
_entity.id
_entity.type
_entity.pdbx_description
1 polymer ?
#
loop_
_entity_poly.entity_id
_entity_poly.type
_entity_poly.pdbx_seq_one_letter_code
_entity_poly.pdbx_strand_id
1 'polypeptide(L)'
;MSRAILSVNAGSSSVKVTIYRFEIPPVKLASAQVAGLTAPPCTFKNAQGVNREKNEEILEGISSPQEAFKYLLDHFVNDPDLKEVASKDDFAYICHRVVHGGDFETEAVITEDAYDYLQALKSLAPLHNTASLDIINICLREIPKAKTVAYFDSTFHQSMPDYVKVYPINPEKAKENLLRKYGFHGISYSFITRSVAEFFKQPIESTSIIALHLGSGASVCAIRNGKSIDTSMGLTPLAGLPGATRSGDIDPSLVFHYTSKAGNLSPESTKDMHISTAERILNKQSGWKSLTGTTDFSQIATETPLTDQHRLAFEIFIDRIVGFIGNYVVKLDGHVDALVFAGGIGEKSALLRKKVVERCRCLGFVIDQEVNGKGLGDEGIVVTDISQKLEGGQRREKRPRVLICQTDEEVCTREEYPVYLDPYLFPPAIPDFVMIAIDCLFLVLRVHDFTLNYHKITDELANSSKWRTTAPIQGPDVSNCFQVRKCNEMKYLSNKPRFYMLRSDAHELKFKDLFNFRVLDDKRLAL
;
A
#
# COMPACT_ATOMS: atom_id res chain seq x y z
N MET A 1 -6.99 -14.41 27.32
CA MET A 1 -6.95 -13.31 26.33
C MET A 1 -6.14 -13.81 25.17
N SER A 2 -6.66 -13.74 23.95
CA SER A 2 -5.96 -14.11 22.72
C SER A 2 -4.66 -13.30 22.58
N ARG A 3 -3.54 -13.95 22.26
CA ARG A 3 -2.18 -13.34 22.31
C ARG A 3 -1.45 -13.33 20.97
N ALA A 4 -2.01 -13.91 19.92
CA ALA A 4 -1.32 -14.09 18.65
C ALA A 4 -1.94 -13.26 17.50
N ILE A 5 -1.09 -12.88 16.54
CA ILE A 5 -1.48 -12.38 15.22
C ILE A 5 -1.05 -13.43 14.20
N LEU A 6 -1.96 -13.81 13.30
CA LEU A 6 -1.68 -14.67 12.16
C LEU A 6 -1.51 -13.81 10.89
N SER A 7 -0.31 -13.73 10.33
CA SER A 7 -0.06 -13.09 9.03
C SER A 7 -0.13 -14.12 7.91
N VAL A 8 -0.87 -13.82 6.84
CA VAL A 8 -1.18 -14.77 5.74
C VAL A 8 -0.88 -14.13 4.39
N ASN A 9 0.05 -14.72 3.64
CA ASN A 9 0.45 -14.32 2.29
C ASN A 9 0.16 -15.47 1.32
N ALA A 10 -0.97 -15.39 0.60
CA ALA A 10 -1.45 -16.42 -0.31
C ALA A 10 -1.21 -16.04 -1.78
N GLY A 11 -0.37 -16.81 -2.46
CA GLY A 11 -0.20 -16.74 -3.91
C GLY A 11 -0.73 -17.99 -4.61
N SER A 12 -0.85 -17.96 -5.94
CA SER A 12 -1.39 -19.10 -6.70
C SER A 12 -0.54 -20.39 -6.58
N SER A 13 0.74 -20.26 -6.25
CA SER A 13 1.73 -21.36 -6.22
C SER A 13 2.28 -21.68 -4.82
N SER A 14 1.91 -20.90 -3.80
CA SER A 14 2.41 -21.03 -2.44
C SER A 14 1.58 -20.23 -1.44
N VAL A 15 1.46 -20.74 -0.22
CA VAL A 15 0.92 -20.00 0.94
C VAL A 15 2.01 -19.91 1.99
N LYS A 16 2.24 -18.71 2.51
CA LYS A 16 3.13 -18.47 3.65
C LYS A 16 2.32 -17.88 4.81
N VAL A 17 2.60 -18.36 6.01
CA VAL A 17 1.95 -17.97 7.25
C VAL A 17 3.02 -17.68 8.29
N THR A 18 2.89 -16.55 8.99
CA THR A 18 3.80 -16.13 10.07
C THR A 18 3.00 -15.75 11.30
N ILE A 19 3.38 -16.29 12.45
CA ILE A 19 2.74 -16.03 13.74
C ILE A 19 3.59 -15.03 14.52
N TYR A 20 2.93 -14.00 15.03
CA TYR A 20 3.51 -12.99 15.92
C TYR A 20 2.80 -13.02 17.26
N ARG A 21 3.52 -12.67 18.32
CA ARG A 21 2.91 -12.26 19.59
C ARG A 21 2.37 -10.84 19.47
N PHE A 22 1.21 -10.60 20.06
CA PHE A 22 0.56 -9.30 20.13
C PHE A 22 1.26 -8.39 21.17
N GLU A 23 2.39 -7.82 20.75
CA GLU A 23 3.21 -6.83 21.47
C GLU A 23 3.47 -5.61 20.55
N ILE A 24 4.03 -4.52 21.08
CA ILE A 24 4.39 -3.32 20.29
C ILE A 24 5.89 -3.06 20.44
N PRO A 25 6.72 -3.23 19.38
CA PRO A 25 6.39 -3.86 18.10
C PRO A 25 6.07 -5.37 18.24
N PRO A 26 5.37 -5.98 17.26
CA PRO A 26 4.96 -7.37 17.32
C PRO A 26 6.15 -8.31 17.14
N VAL A 27 6.31 -9.26 18.06
CA VAL A 27 7.45 -10.19 18.08
C VAL A 27 7.13 -11.42 17.25
N LYS A 28 7.94 -11.70 16.22
CA LYS A 28 7.80 -12.91 15.39
C LYS A 28 8.11 -14.16 16.23
N LEU A 29 7.17 -15.11 16.26
CA LEU A 29 7.30 -16.38 16.98
C LEU A 29 7.71 -17.52 16.04
N ALA A 30 7.00 -17.68 14.93
CA ALA A 30 7.25 -18.74 13.96
C ALA A 30 6.80 -18.34 12.55
N SER A 31 7.34 -18.98 11.51
CA SER A 31 6.82 -18.86 10.15
C SER A 31 6.95 -20.15 9.38
N ALA A 32 5.96 -20.46 8.56
CA ALA A 32 5.94 -21.64 7.71
C ALA A 32 5.35 -21.34 6.33
N GLN A 33 5.76 -22.13 5.36
CA GLN A 33 5.39 -21.97 3.96
C GLN A 33 5.11 -23.33 3.33
N VAL A 34 4.03 -23.42 2.57
CA VAL A 34 3.80 -24.48 1.58
C VAL A 34 4.01 -23.87 0.19
N ALA A 35 4.84 -24.48 -0.65
CA ALA A 35 5.16 -24.01 -1.99
C ALA A 35 5.14 -25.17 -3.00
N GLY A 36 5.04 -24.86 -4.30
CA GLY A 36 5.01 -25.89 -5.36
C GLY A 36 3.60 -26.35 -5.76
N LEU A 37 2.54 -25.68 -5.27
CA LEU A 37 1.13 -26.06 -5.52
C LEU A 37 0.77 -26.17 -7.01
N THR A 38 1.40 -25.36 -7.86
CA THR A 38 1.21 -25.37 -9.33
C THR A 38 2.43 -25.88 -10.10
N ALA A 39 3.45 -26.37 -9.40
CA ALA A 39 4.71 -26.86 -9.95
C ALA A 39 5.35 -27.83 -8.95
N PRO A 40 4.90 -29.11 -8.91
CA PRO A 40 5.36 -30.09 -7.94
C PRO A 40 6.88 -30.37 -8.02
N PRO A 41 7.51 -30.89 -6.94
CA PRO A 41 6.90 -31.35 -5.69
C PRO A 41 6.35 -30.20 -4.82
N CYS A 42 5.27 -30.49 -4.10
CA CYS A 42 4.81 -29.59 -3.04
C CYS A 42 5.77 -29.71 -1.87
N THR A 43 6.24 -28.58 -1.34
CA THR A 43 7.26 -28.51 -0.28
C THR A 43 6.75 -27.70 0.89
N PHE A 44 6.99 -28.21 2.09
CA PHE A 44 6.78 -27.52 3.36
C PHE A 44 8.11 -27.04 3.91
N LYS A 45 8.13 -25.82 4.44
CA LYS A 45 9.27 -25.24 5.15
C LYS A 45 8.77 -24.50 6.38
N ASN A 46 9.31 -24.79 7.55
CA ASN A 46 9.07 -24.00 8.76
C ASN A 46 10.36 -23.36 9.31
N ALA A 47 10.18 -22.46 10.27
CA ALA A 47 11.20 -21.85 11.11
C ALA A 47 10.53 -21.34 12.39
N GLN A 48 11.04 -21.75 13.56
CA GLN A 48 10.53 -21.39 14.88
C GLN A 48 11.59 -20.59 15.65
N GLY A 49 11.19 -19.47 16.27
CA GLY A 49 12.07 -18.61 17.05
C GLY A 49 13.23 -18.00 16.26
N VAL A 50 14.29 -17.61 16.99
CA VAL A 50 15.52 -17.00 16.43
C VAL A 50 16.50 -18.07 15.93
N ASN A 51 16.32 -19.34 16.32
CA ASN A 51 17.25 -20.43 16.00
C ASN A 51 16.79 -21.25 14.80
N ARG A 52 17.74 -21.51 13.89
CA ARG A 52 17.44 -21.87 12.50
C ARG A 52 17.44 -23.37 12.24
N GLU A 53 16.38 -24.06 12.63
CA GLU A 53 16.04 -25.32 11.96
C GLU A 53 14.98 -25.06 10.87
N LYS A 54 15.41 -25.26 9.62
CA LYS A 54 14.53 -25.29 8.45
C LYS A 54 14.31 -26.75 8.11
N ASN A 55 13.24 -27.34 8.61
CA ASN A 55 12.80 -28.63 8.10
C ASN A 55 12.17 -28.37 6.73
N GLU A 56 12.68 -29.05 5.70
CA GLU A 56 12.15 -29.02 4.34
C GLU A 56 11.64 -30.40 3.99
N GLU A 57 10.32 -30.52 3.87
CA GLU A 57 9.62 -31.79 3.66
C GLU A 57 8.84 -31.74 2.34
N ILE A 58 8.74 -32.87 1.66
CA ILE A 58 7.84 -33.02 0.51
C ILE A 58 6.46 -33.39 1.06
N LEU A 59 5.43 -32.62 0.70
CA LEU A 59 4.05 -32.93 1.04
C LEU A 59 3.34 -33.59 -0.13
N GLU A 60 2.70 -34.72 0.13
CA GLU A 60 1.77 -35.35 -0.80
C GLU A 60 0.32 -34.94 -0.47
N GLY A 61 -0.56 -34.93 -1.48
CA GLY A 61 -2.00 -34.69 -1.29
C GLY A 61 -2.45 -33.22 -1.12
N ILE A 62 -1.54 -32.25 -0.96
CA ILE A 62 -1.91 -30.82 -0.96
C ILE A 62 -1.82 -30.26 -2.38
N SER A 63 -2.97 -29.82 -2.91
CA SER A 63 -3.13 -29.37 -4.30
C SER A 63 -3.61 -27.92 -4.45
N SER A 64 -4.19 -27.35 -3.39
CA SER A 64 -4.82 -26.02 -3.41
C SER A 64 -4.27 -25.09 -2.31
N PRO A 65 -4.32 -23.75 -2.50
CA PRO A 65 -3.99 -22.78 -1.45
C PRO A 65 -4.82 -22.94 -0.18
N GLN A 66 -6.06 -23.40 -0.30
CA GLN A 66 -6.99 -23.63 0.80
C GLN A 66 -6.56 -24.82 1.66
N GLU A 67 -6.17 -25.94 1.04
CA GLU A 67 -5.58 -27.10 1.73
C GLU A 67 -4.23 -26.73 2.36
N ALA A 68 -3.38 -25.99 1.65
CA ALA A 68 -2.10 -25.52 2.15
C ALA A 68 -2.25 -24.63 3.40
N PHE A 69 -3.21 -23.70 3.38
CA PHE A 69 -3.51 -22.86 4.55
C PHE A 69 -4.01 -23.68 5.73
N LYS A 70 -4.91 -24.66 5.51
CA LYS A 70 -5.41 -25.54 6.56
C LYS A 70 -4.28 -26.36 7.19
N TYR A 71 -3.42 -26.96 6.38
CA TYR A 71 -2.24 -27.68 6.85
C TYR A 71 -1.32 -26.77 7.69
N LEU A 72 -1.05 -25.53 7.23
CA LEU A 72 -0.23 -24.57 7.97
C LEU A 72 -0.86 -24.18 9.31
N LEU A 73 -2.17 -23.94 9.33
CA LEU A 73 -2.92 -23.59 10.54
C LEU A 73 -2.92 -24.75 11.55
N ASP A 74 -3.22 -25.97 11.08
CA ASP A 74 -3.26 -27.15 11.93
C ASP A 74 -1.84 -27.56 12.38
N HIS A 75 -0.79 -27.32 11.59
CA HIS A 75 0.61 -27.48 12.03
C HIS A 75 0.91 -26.60 13.25
N PHE A 76 0.57 -25.31 13.20
CA PHE A 76 0.85 -24.38 14.30
C PHE A 76 -0.02 -24.58 15.54
N VAL A 77 -1.29 -24.95 15.39
CA VAL A 77 -2.19 -25.19 16.55
C VAL A 77 -1.83 -26.49 17.30
N ASN A 78 -1.19 -27.45 16.63
CA ASN A 78 -0.70 -28.69 17.24
C ASN A 78 0.79 -28.65 17.61
N ASP A 79 1.45 -27.49 17.50
CA ASP A 79 2.86 -27.28 17.83
C ASP A 79 3.04 -27.10 19.35
N PRO A 80 3.64 -28.08 20.08
CA PRO A 80 3.76 -28.02 21.54
C PRO A 80 4.73 -26.93 22.02
N ASP A 81 5.62 -26.44 21.15
CA ASP A 81 6.59 -25.40 21.49
C ASP A 81 6.00 -23.98 21.31
N LEU A 82 4.95 -23.83 20.50
CA LEU A 82 4.25 -22.56 20.25
C LEU A 82 3.15 -22.28 21.31
N LYS A 83 3.57 -22.07 22.55
CA LYS A 83 2.68 -21.91 23.73
C LYS A 83 1.69 -20.74 23.64
N GLU A 84 1.92 -19.77 22.77
CA GLU A 84 1.00 -18.67 22.48
C GLU A 84 -0.20 -19.05 21.60
N VAL A 85 -0.20 -20.24 20.97
CA VAL A 85 -1.27 -20.74 20.09
C VAL A 85 -1.55 -22.21 20.41
N ALA A 86 -2.38 -22.46 21.43
CA ALA A 86 -2.86 -23.81 21.77
C ALA A 86 -4.24 -24.11 21.12
N SER A 87 -4.87 -23.10 20.53
CA SER A 87 -6.17 -23.16 19.89
C SER A 87 -6.28 -22.14 18.75
N LYS A 88 -7.16 -22.40 17.78
CA LYS A 88 -7.58 -21.40 16.78
C LYS A 88 -8.12 -20.13 17.46
N ASP A 89 -8.71 -20.25 18.66
CA ASP A 89 -9.24 -19.12 19.45
C ASP A 89 -8.17 -18.18 20.05
N ASP A 90 -6.88 -18.57 20.07
CA ASP A 90 -5.80 -17.75 20.63
C ASP A 90 -5.33 -16.62 19.70
N PHE A 91 -5.76 -16.66 18.43
CA PHE A 91 -5.56 -15.57 17.48
C PHE A 91 -6.49 -14.40 17.79
N ALA A 92 -5.92 -13.23 18.09
CA ALA A 92 -6.66 -11.98 18.22
C ALA A 92 -6.95 -11.35 16.84
N TYR A 93 -6.00 -11.50 15.91
CA TYR A 93 -6.04 -10.89 14.58
C TYR A 93 -5.54 -11.86 13.51
N ILE A 94 -6.14 -11.80 12.32
CA ILE A 94 -5.64 -12.47 11.13
C ILE A 94 -5.45 -11.41 10.04
N CYS A 95 -4.20 -11.20 9.62
CA CYS A 95 -3.79 -10.20 8.66
C CYS A 95 -3.54 -10.86 7.30
N HIS A 96 -4.37 -10.58 6.31
CA HIS A 96 -4.23 -11.12 4.97
C HIS A 96 -3.62 -10.10 4.02
N ARG A 97 -2.62 -10.53 3.24
CA ARG A 97 -2.25 -9.82 2.02
C ARG A 97 -3.26 -10.12 0.91
N VAL A 98 -3.85 -9.06 0.36
CA VAL A 98 -4.71 -9.09 -0.83
C VAL A 98 -4.04 -8.22 -1.90
N VAL A 99 -3.97 -8.70 -3.14
CA VAL A 99 -3.24 -7.97 -4.19
C VAL A 99 -4.00 -6.69 -4.59
N HIS A 100 -5.30 -6.81 -4.85
CA HIS A 100 -6.11 -5.71 -5.38
C HIS A 100 -7.20 -5.27 -4.40
N GLY A 101 -7.08 -4.07 -3.83
CA GLY A 101 -8.08 -3.46 -2.93
C GLY A 101 -9.12 -2.59 -3.63
N GLY A 102 -8.95 -2.29 -4.92
CA GLY A 102 -9.86 -1.40 -5.64
C GLY A 102 -9.79 0.02 -5.06
N ASP A 103 -10.91 0.52 -4.56
CA ASP A 103 -11.01 1.87 -4.01
C ASP A 103 -10.70 1.96 -2.50
N PHE A 104 -10.27 0.86 -1.85
CA PHE A 104 -9.77 0.94 -0.47
C PHE A 104 -8.55 1.88 -0.37
N GLU A 105 -8.69 2.91 0.47
CA GLU A 105 -7.65 3.92 0.76
C GLU A 105 -6.72 3.52 1.92
N THR A 106 -7.08 2.49 2.67
CA THR A 106 -6.35 1.91 3.82
C THR A 106 -6.53 0.39 3.81
N GLU A 107 -5.87 -0.32 4.72
CA GLU A 107 -6.32 -1.63 5.20
C GLU A 107 -7.79 -1.60 5.69
N ALA A 108 -8.44 -2.76 5.67
CA ALA A 108 -9.85 -2.91 6.03
C ALA A 108 -10.07 -4.12 6.97
N VAL A 109 -10.84 -3.92 8.04
CA VAL A 109 -11.43 -5.04 8.79
C VAL A 109 -12.48 -5.69 7.90
N ILE A 110 -12.41 -7.02 7.73
CA ILE A 110 -13.31 -7.75 6.83
C ILE A 110 -14.65 -8.01 7.53
N THR A 111 -15.63 -7.18 7.21
CA THR A 111 -17.06 -7.41 7.40
C THR A 111 -17.65 -8.19 6.21
N GLU A 112 -18.92 -8.59 6.29
CA GLU A 112 -19.66 -9.17 5.17
C GLU A 112 -19.68 -8.24 3.95
N ASP A 113 -20.06 -6.96 4.13
CA ASP A 113 -20.02 -5.93 3.07
C ASP A 113 -18.62 -5.78 2.43
N ALA A 114 -17.55 -5.77 3.25
CA ALA A 114 -16.19 -5.63 2.77
C ALA A 114 -15.72 -6.88 2.00
N TYR A 115 -16.11 -8.07 2.46
CA TYR A 115 -15.86 -9.33 1.76
C TYR A 115 -16.58 -9.36 0.41
N ASP A 116 -17.86 -8.98 0.35
CA ASP A 116 -18.65 -8.97 -0.88
C ASP A 116 -18.16 -7.93 -1.91
N TYR A 117 -17.72 -6.75 -1.46
CA TYR A 117 -17.03 -5.80 -2.34
C TYR A 117 -15.74 -6.40 -2.92
N LEU A 118 -14.93 -7.09 -2.11
CA LEU A 118 -13.73 -7.77 -2.59
C LEU A 118 -14.05 -8.97 -3.53
N GLN A 119 -15.17 -9.66 -3.31
CA GLN A 119 -15.68 -10.67 -4.25
C GLN A 119 -16.04 -10.04 -5.60
N ALA A 120 -16.73 -8.90 -5.62
CA ALA A 120 -17.06 -8.19 -6.86
C ALA A 120 -15.79 -7.77 -7.64
N LEU A 121 -14.71 -7.40 -6.93
CA LEU A 121 -13.40 -7.11 -7.52
C LEU A 121 -12.66 -8.35 -8.08
N LYS A 122 -13.12 -9.59 -7.85
CA LYS A 122 -12.54 -10.79 -8.52
C LYS A 122 -12.60 -10.67 -10.05
N SER A 123 -13.59 -9.96 -10.60
CA SER A 123 -13.69 -9.67 -12.04
C SER A 123 -12.54 -8.81 -12.60
N LEU A 124 -11.91 -7.99 -11.77
CA LEU A 124 -10.88 -7.01 -12.14
C LEU A 124 -9.46 -7.60 -12.04
N ALA A 125 -9.25 -8.54 -11.11
CA ALA A 125 -7.95 -9.19 -10.87
C ALA A 125 -8.08 -10.68 -10.49
N PRO A 126 -8.72 -11.52 -11.34
CA PRO A 126 -9.09 -12.91 -11.01
C PRO A 126 -7.89 -13.80 -10.64
N LEU A 127 -6.78 -13.62 -11.37
CA LEU A 127 -5.52 -14.33 -11.16
C LEU A 127 -4.79 -14.00 -9.85
N HIS A 128 -5.24 -12.99 -9.10
CA HIS A 128 -4.49 -12.41 -7.99
C HIS A 128 -5.24 -12.39 -6.66
N ASN A 129 -6.56 -12.14 -6.66
CA ASN A 129 -7.33 -12.07 -5.42
C ASN A 129 -7.96 -13.40 -4.97
N THR A 130 -8.17 -14.36 -5.87
CA THR A 130 -8.98 -15.57 -5.59
C THR A 130 -8.44 -16.37 -4.39
N ALA A 131 -7.15 -16.71 -4.38
CA ALA A 131 -6.55 -17.49 -3.29
C ALA A 131 -6.64 -16.79 -1.92
N SER A 132 -6.38 -15.48 -1.86
CA SER A 132 -6.49 -14.71 -0.60
C SER A 132 -7.94 -14.66 -0.09
N LEU A 133 -8.92 -14.44 -0.97
CA LEU A 133 -10.33 -14.33 -0.57
C LEU A 133 -10.91 -15.66 -0.11
N ASP A 134 -10.54 -16.76 -0.76
CA ASP A 134 -11.02 -18.08 -0.35
C ASP A 134 -10.44 -18.49 1.02
N ILE A 135 -9.21 -18.06 1.35
CA ILE A 135 -8.60 -18.24 2.67
C ILE A 135 -9.20 -17.28 3.71
N ILE A 136 -9.53 -16.04 3.35
CA ILE A 136 -10.30 -15.10 4.20
C ILE A 136 -11.64 -15.74 4.61
N ASN A 137 -12.37 -16.34 3.65
CA ASN A 137 -13.63 -17.03 3.92
C ASN A 137 -13.45 -18.24 4.88
N ILE A 138 -12.36 -18.99 4.75
CA ILE A 138 -12.02 -20.05 5.71
C ILE A 138 -11.80 -19.45 7.12
N CYS A 139 -11.06 -18.34 7.22
CA CYS A 139 -10.76 -17.68 8.50
C CYS A 139 -12.03 -17.15 9.18
N LEU A 140 -12.91 -16.47 8.43
CA LEU A 140 -14.20 -15.96 8.93
C LEU A 140 -15.10 -17.09 9.49
N ARG A 141 -14.99 -18.31 8.94
CA ARG A 141 -15.80 -19.47 9.34
C ARG A 141 -15.17 -20.33 10.44
N GLU A 142 -13.86 -20.55 10.39
CA GLU A 142 -13.15 -21.46 11.30
C GLU A 142 -12.47 -20.76 12.48
N ILE A 143 -12.27 -19.43 12.40
CA ILE A 143 -11.64 -18.62 13.45
C ILE A 143 -12.47 -17.36 13.76
N PRO A 144 -13.79 -17.49 14.05
CA PRO A 144 -14.72 -16.36 14.13
C PRO A 144 -14.47 -15.39 15.30
N LYS A 145 -13.60 -15.75 16.26
CA LYS A 145 -13.20 -14.85 17.36
C LYS A 145 -12.09 -13.87 16.98
N ALA A 146 -11.31 -14.18 15.93
CA ALA A 146 -10.23 -13.31 15.48
C ALA A 146 -10.75 -12.20 14.57
N LYS A 147 -10.25 -10.97 14.75
CA LYS A 147 -10.53 -9.87 13.82
C LYS A 147 -9.73 -10.09 12.54
N THR A 148 -10.44 -10.39 11.45
CA THR A 148 -9.84 -10.55 10.11
C THR A 148 -9.62 -9.18 9.48
N VAL A 149 -8.40 -8.89 9.01
CA VAL A 149 -7.98 -7.62 8.42
C VAL A 149 -7.26 -7.89 7.10
N ALA A 150 -7.61 -7.16 6.04
CA ALA A 150 -6.93 -7.23 4.75
C ALA A 150 -6.06 -5.99 4.51
N TYR A 151 -4.84 -6.23 4.04
CA TYR A 151 -3.89 -5.22 3.57
C TYR A 151 -3.76 -5.35 2.06
N PHE A 152 -3.90 -4.22 1.36
CA PHE A 152 -3.93 -4.21 -0.10
C PHE A 152 -2.63 -3.67 -0.69
N ASP A 153 -2.05 -4.41 -1.65
CA ASP A 153 -0.87 -3.95 -2.38
C ASP A 153 -1.13 -2.70 -3.24
N SER A 154 -2.40 -2.37 -3.52
CA SER A 154 -2.81 -1.14 -4.23
C SER A 154 -2.85 0.10 -3.33
N THR A 155 -2.94 -0.03 -2.00
CA THR A 155 -3.25 1.08 -1.08
C THR A 155 -2.19 2.18 -1.08
N PHE A 156 -0.90 1.83 -1.03
CA PHE A 156 0.20 2.80 -1.01
C PHE A 156 0.20 3.75 -2.24
N HIS A 157 -0.37 3.27 -3.36
CA HIS A 157 -0.41 3.97 -4.63
C HIS A 157 -1.64 4.88 -4.80
N GLN A 158 -2.59 4.91 -3.86
CA GLN A 158 -3.76 5.83 -3.94
C GLN A 158 -3.36 7.31 -3.97
N SER A 159 -2.17 7.64 -3.45
CA SER A 159 -1.57 8.97 -3.49
C SER A 159 -1.12 9.44 -4.90
N MET A 160 -1.17 8.58 -5.92
CA MET A 160 -0.91 8.99 -7.30
C MET A 160 -1.95 10.02 -7.78
N PRO A 161 -1.54 11.06 -8.53
CA PRO A 161 -2.47 12.04 -9.08
C PRO A 161 -3.29 11.46 -10.24
N ASP A 162 -4.45 12.04 -10.52
CA ASP A 162 -5.42 11.46 -11.46
C ASP A 162 -4.87 11.31 -12.89
N TYR A 163 -4.00 12.22 -13.35
CA TYR A 163 -3.33 12.12 -14.66
C TYR A 163 -2.31 10.97 -14.76
N VAL A 164 -1.94 10.32 -13.65
CA VAL A 164 -1.15 9.08 -13.62
C VAL A 164 -2.05 7.84 -13.52
N LYS A 165 -3.22 7.99 -12.90
CA LYS A 165 -4.19 6.89 -12.67
C LYS A 165 -5.11 6.62 -13.87
N VAL A 166 -5.52 7.66 -14.59
CA VAL A 166 -6.53 7.57 -15.66
C VAL A 166 -5.89 7.10 -16.97
N TYR A 167 -6.46 6.06 -17.57
CA TYR A 167 -6.14 5.66 -18.95
C TYR A 167 -6.92 6.52 -19.96
N PRO A 168 -6.33 6.87 -21.12
CA PRO A 168 -6.99 7.65 -22.17
C PRO A 168 -7.97 6.79 -22.99
N ILE A 169 -9.04 6.33 -22.33
CA ILE A 169 -10.13 5.53 -22.89
C ILE A 169 -11.48 6.21 -22.60
N ASN A 170 -12.59 5.63 -23.05
CA ASN A 170 -13.93 6.16 -22.75
C ASN A 170 -14.13 6.27 -21.21
N PRO A 171 -14.42 7.47 -20.66
CA PRO A 171 -14.43 7.70 -19.22
C PRO A 171 -15.62 7.05 -18.50
N GLU A 172 -16.75 6.86 -19.19
CA GLU A 172 -17.93 6.18 -18.65
C GLU A 172 -17.61 4.69 -18.44
N LYS A 173 -17.09 4.02 -19.47
CA LYS A 173 -16.67 2.61 -19.40
C LYS A 173 -15.51 2.41 -18.43
N ALA A 174 -14.59 3.36 -18.33
CA ALA A 174 -13.53 3.32 -17.32
C ALA A 174 -14.09 3.37 -15.90
N LYS A 175 -15.06 4.26 -15.64
CA LYS A 175 -15.71 4.39 -14.33
C LYS A 175 -16.59 3.19 -13.97
N GLU A 176 -17.42 2.73 -14.91
CA GLU A 176 -18.33 1.58 -14.72
C GLU A 176 -17.57 0.29 -14.36
N ASN A 177 -16.42 0.06 -14.98
CA ASN A 177 -15.64 -1.18 -14.85
C ASN A 177 -14.35 -0.99 -14.02
N LEU A 178 -14.24 0.13 -13.28
CA LEU A 178 -13.11 0.45 -12.40
C LEU A 178 -11.73 0.39 -13.10
N LEU A 179 -11.66 0.78 -14.39
CA LEU A 179 -10.45 0.69 -15.22
C LEU A 179 -9.55 1.91 -15.02
N ARG A 180 -8.55 1.76 -14.16
CA ARG A 180 -7.50 2.76 -13.88
C ARG A 180 -6.20 2.05 -13.51
N LYS A 181 -5.08 2.77 -13.52
CA LYS A 181 -3.87 2.31 -12.83
C LYS A 181 -4.15 2.27 -11.32
N TYR A 182 -3.89 1.11 -10.72
CA TYR A 182 -3.86 0.90 -9.27
C TYR A 182 -2.41 0.83 -8.77
N GLY A 183 -1.58 0.00 -9.41
CA GLY A 183 -0.25 -0.31 -8.90
C GLY A 183 -0.26 -1.38 -7.80
N PHE A 184 0.88 -2.06 -7.61
CA PHE A 184 1.03 -3.17 -6.67
C PHE A 184 2.46 -3.26 -6.11
N HIS A 185 2.67 -4.18 -5.16
CA HIS A 185 3.79 -4.20 -4.22
C HIS A 185 3.79 -2.99 -3.25
N GLY A 186 2.65 -2.33 -3.05
CA GLY A 186 2.50 -1.19 -2.16
C GLY A 186 2.82 -1.49 -0.70
N ILE A 187 2.63 -2.73 -0.23
CA ILE A 187 3.07 -3.13 1.12
C ILE A 187 4.60 -3.08 1.19
N SER A 188 5.29 -3.62 0.18
CA SER A 188 6.75 -3.57 0.07
C SER A 188 7.27 -2.13 -0.07
N TYR A 189 6.67 -1.30 -0.93
CA TYR A 189 7.07 0.11 -1.07
C TYR A 189 6.84 0.92 0.20
N SER A 190 5.74 0.66 0.92
CA SER A 190 5.46 1.24 2.23
C SER A 190 6.56 0.88 3.24
N PHE A 191 6.99 -0.38 3.29
CA PHE A 191 8.13 -0.84 4.11
C PHE A 191 9.44 -0.15 3.70
N ILE A 192 9.82 -0.23 2.41
CA ILE A 192 11.06 0.35 1.86
C ILE A 192 11.15 1.85 2.19
N THR A 193 10.05 2.58 2.06
CA THR A 193 10.00 4.02 2.33
C THR A 193 10.31 4.32 3.80
N ARG A 194 9.78 3.55 4.75
CA ARG A 194 10.06 3.70 6.19
C ARG A 194 11.52 3.38 6.50
N SER A 195 11.99 2.20 6.12
CA SER A 195 13.35 1.74 6.43
C SER A 195 14.42 2.64 5.82
N VAL A 196 14.17 3.25 4.65
CA VAL A 196 15.10 4.23 4.04
C VAL A 196 15.04 5.59 4.73
N ALA A 197 13.87 6.04 5.19
CA ALA A 197 13.74 7.25 6.01
C ALA A 197 14.46 7.10 7.36
N GLU A 198 14.28 5.97 8.04
CA GLU A 198 14.99 5.55 9.25
C GLU A 198 16.51 5.51 9.03
N PHE A 199 16.97 4.85 7.94
CA PHE A 199 18.38 4.81 7.55
C PHE A 199 18.99 6.20 7.36
N PHE A 200 18.24 7.12 6.73
CA PHE A 200 18.62 8.52 6.57
C PHE A 200 18.43 9.38 7.84
N LYS A 201 17.79 8.86 8.88
CA LYS A 201 17.43 9.56 10.12
C LYS A 201 16.64 10.85 9.84
N GLN A 202 15.70 10.76 8.91
CA GLN A 202 14.84 11.88 8.49
C GLN A 202 13.36 11.45 8.46
N PRO A 203 12.41 12.40 8.54
CA PRO A 203 10.99 12.07 8.39
C PRO A 203 10.67 11.41 7.04
N ILE A 204 9.65 10.57 7.02
CA ILE A 204 9.13 9.91 5.81
C ILE A 204 8.74 10.97 4.77
N GLU A 205 8.16 12.08 5.22
CA GLU A 205 7.73 13.24 4.43
C GLU A 205 8.90 13.99 3.77
N SER A 206 10.14 13.73 4.20
CA SER A 206 11.37 14.29 3.62
C SER A 206 12.10 13.31 2.69
N THR A 207 11.52 12.13 2.43
CA THR A 207 12.17 11.05 1.67
C THR A 207 11.60 10.96 0.25
N SER A 208 12.44 11.19 -0.76
CA SER A 208 12.07 11.06 -2.18
C SER A 208 13.01 10.07 -2.89
N ILE A 209 12.50 8.90 -3.29
CA ILE A 209 13.30 7.76 -3.76
C ILE A 209 12.69 7.11 -5.01
N ILE A 210 13.53 6.41 -5.76
CA ILE A 210 13.09 5.44 -6.78
C ILE A 210 13.34 4.05 -6.20
N ALA A 211 12.27 3.33 -5.86
CA ALA A 211 12.35 1.99 -5.33
C ALA A 211 12.06 0.95 -6.42
N LEU A 212 12.86 -0.12 -6.49
CA LEU A 212 12.67 -1.25 -7.37
C LEU A 212 12.36 -2.49 -6.53
N HIS A 213 11.12 -2.98 -6.56
CA HIS A 213 10.81 -4.31 -6.04
C HIS A 213 11.00 -5.32 -7.17
N LEU A 214 12.10 -6.08 -7.14
CA LEU A 214 12.48 -7.02 -8.20
C LEU A 214 12.38 -8.46 -7.68
N GLY A 215 11.39 -9.21 -8.18
CA GLY A 215 11.16 -10.62 -7.90
C GLY A 215 10.59 -11.34 -9.13
N SER A 216 9.89 -12.46 -8.92
CA SER A 216 9.19 -13.17 -10.02
C SER A 216 8.08 -12.32 -10.65
N GLY A 217 7.44 -11.45 -9.87
CA GLY A 217 6.87 -10.19 -10.34
C GLY A 217 7.83 -9.04 -10.00
N ALA A 218 7.96 -8.05 -10.89
CA ALA A 218 8.86 -6.93 -10.70
C ALA A 218 8.14 -5.61 -10.98
N SER A 219 8.45 -4.57 -10.20
CA SER A 219 7.96 -3.20 -10.43
C SER A 219 8.98 -2.15 -10.00
N VAL A 220 8.73 -0.91 -10.42
CA VAL A 220 9.43 0.29 -9.95
C VAL A 220 8.39 1.28 -9.43
N CYS A 221 8.68 2.03 -8.37
CA CYS A 221 7.85 3.11 -7.84
C CYS A 221 8.66 4.40 -7.67
N ALA A 222 8.06 5.52 -8.12
CA ALA A 222 8.52 6.86 -7.85
C ALA A 222 7.84 7.37 -6.57
N ILE A 223 8.65 7.63 -5.54
CA ILE A 223 8.18 8.08 -4.23
C ILE A 223 8.68 9.49 -4.00
N ARG A 224 7.78 10.42 -3.68
CA ARG A 224 8.07 11.81 -3.33
C ARG A 224 7.47 12.12 -1.97
N ASN A 225 8.28 12.65 -1.07
CA ASN A 225 7.85 13.03 0.28
C ASN A 225 7.07 11.89 0.98
N GLY A 226 7.60 10.67 0.89
CA GLY A 226 7.02 9.47 1.47
C GLY A 226 5.79 8.89 0.75
N LYS A 227 5.34 9.48 -0.37
CA LYS A 227 4.11 9.09 -1.10
C LYS A 227 4.41 8.61 -2.52
N SER A 228 3.71 7.58 -2.98
CA SER A 228 3.79 7.09 -4.36
C SER A 228 3.19 8.10 -5.33
N ILE A 229 4.01 8.66 -6.24
CA ILE A 229 3.54 9.55 -7.31
C ILE A 229 3.39 8.85 -8.67
N ASP A 230 4.08 7.73 -8.88
CA ASP A 230 3.86 6.80 -10.00
C ASP A 230 4.44 5.41 -9.66
N THR A 231 3.97 4.38 -10.36
CA THR A 231 4.43 2.99 -10.24
C THR A 231 4.30 2.27 -11.58
N SER A 232 5.18 1.32 -11.87
CA SER A 232 5.27 0.72 -13.20
C SER A 232 4.05 -0.16 -13.53
N MET A 233 3.47 -0.79 -12.51
CA MET A 233 2.27 -1.62 -12.69
C MET A 233 1.02 -0.77 -12.90
N GLY A 234 0.03 -1.37 -13.55
CA GLY A 234 -1.14 -0.68 -14.12
C GLY A 234 -2.44 -1.05 -13.42
N LEU A 235 -3.45 -1.37 -14.24
CA LEU A 235 -4.70 -2.02 -13.82
C LEU A 235 -4.44 -3.34 -13.10
N THR A 236 -3.48 -4.12 -13.61
CA THR A 236 -3.07 -5.40 -13.04
C THR A 236 -1.54 -5.47 -12.88
N PRO A 237 -1.02 -6.44 -12.11
CA PRO A 237 0.41 -6.73 -12.00
C PRO A 237 1.12 -7.20 -13.29
N LEU A 238 0.48 -7.12 -14.46
CA LEU A 238 1.02 -7.45 -15.77
C LEU A 238 1.83 -6.30 -16.39
N ALA A 239 1.36 -5.06 -16.22
CA ALA A 239 1.98 -3.89 -16.84
C ALA A 239 3.30 -3.51 -16.14
N GLY A 240 4.15 -2.77 -16.86
CA GLY A 240 5.46 -2.34 -16.40
C GLY A 240 6.58 -3.30 -16.79
N LEU A 241 7.36 -3.75 -15.80
CA LEU A 241 8.50 -4.64 -16.04
C LEU A 241 8.04 -6.05 -16.44
N PRO A 242 8.79 -6.75 -17.32
CA PRO A 242 8.59 -8.18 -17.51
C PRO A 242 8.89 -8.94 -16.22
N GLY A 243 8.18 -10.04 -16.01
CA GLY A 243 8.36 -10.95 -14.89
C GLY A 243 8.77 -12.35 -15.35
N ALA A 244 8.78 -13.30 -14.42
CA ALA A 244 9.16 -14.69 -14.71
C ALA A 244 8.29 -15.32 -15.79
N THR A 245 6.98 -15.10 -15.71
CA THR A 245 5.98 -15.59 -16.68
C THR A 245 5.15 -14.47 -17.31
N ARG A 246 5.42 -13.21 -16.95
CA ARG A 246 4.64 -12.02 -17.32
C ARG A 246 5.35 -11.22 -18.42
N SER A 247 4.62 -10.77 -19.43
CA SER A 247 5.19 -10.00 -20.55
C SER A 247 5.80 -8.66 -20.15
N GLY A 248 5.26 -8.00 -19.11
CA GLY A 248 5.47 -6.57 -18.93
C GLY A 248 4.74 -5.77 -20.00
N ASP A 249 5.12 -4.50 -20.15
CA ASP A 249 4.59 -3.62 -21.19
C ASP A 249 4.97 -4.11 -22.61
N ILE A 250 3.92 -4.27 -23.42
CA ILE A 250 3.94 -4.61 -24.85
C ILE A 250 2.85 -3.81 -25.56
N ASP A 251 2.86 -3.81 -26.90
CA ASP A 251 1.77 -3.25 -27.69
C ASP A 251 0.45 -3.99 -27.38
N PRO A 252 -0.65 -3.30 -26.97
CA PRO A 252 -1.93 -3.93 -26.68
C PRO A 252 -2.55 -4.70 -27.85
N SER A 253 -2.23 -4.32 -29.10
CA SER A 253 -2.71 -5.03 -30.30
C SER A 253 -1.99 -6.36 -30.53
N LEU A 254 -0.76 -6.52 -29.99
CA LEU A 254 0.09 -7.70 -30.22
C LEU A 254 -0.62 -9.00 -29.88
N VAL A 255 -1.41 -9.04 -28.80
CA VAL A 255 -2.08 -10.27 -28.36
C VAL A 255 -3.12 -10.78 -29.36
N PHE A 256 -3.75 -9.89 -30.13
CA PHE A 256 -4.70 -10.25 -31.18
C PHE A 256 -4.00 -10.74 -32.46
N HIS A 257 -2.77 -10.30 -32.71
CA HIS A 257 -1.89 -10.85 -33.75
C HIS A 257 -1.25 -12.17 -33.32
N TYR A 258 -0.95 -12.35 -32.03
CA TYR A 258 -0.42 -13.58 -31.46
C TYR A 258 -1.44 -14.72 -31.48
N THR A 259 -2.73 -14.42 -31.27
CA THR A 259 -3.80 -15.41 -31.38
C THR A 259 -5.15 -14.81 -31.77
N SER A 260 -5.82 -15.45 -32.73
CA SER A 260 -7.20 -15.13 -33.13
C SER A 260 -8.25 -15.43 -32.04
N LYS A 261 -7.85 -16.07 -30.92
CA LYS A 261 -8.72 -16.44 -29.81
C LYS A 261 -8.48 -15.59 -28.54
N ALA A 262 -7.81 -14.44 -28.65
CA ALA A 262 -7.38 -13.62 -27.52
C ALA A 262 -8.50 -13.35 -26.48
N GLY A 263 -9.71 -13.01 -26.94
CA GLY A 263 -10.88 -12.74 -26.10
C GLY A 263 -11.65 -13.98 -25.60
N ASN A 264 -11.30 -15.20 -26.02
CA ASN A 264 -11.98 -16.42 -25.56
C ASN A 264 -11.57 -16.75 -24.12
N LEU A 265 -12.48 -17.33 -23.34
CA LEU A 265 -12.13 -17.92 -22.04
C LEU A 265 -11.00 -18.95 -22.18
N SER A 266 -10.08 -18.91 -21.22
CA SER A 266 -8.97 -19.84 -21.12
C SER A 266 -9.42 -21.19 -20.51
N PRO A 267 -8.69 -22.31 -20.74
CA PRO A 267 -8.99 -23.60 -20.10
C PRO A 267 -8.88 -23.59 -18.58
N GLU A 268 -8.21 -22.58 -18.01
CA GLU A 268 -8.02 -22.37 -16.57
C GLU A 268 -9.17 -21.54 -15.95
N SER A 269 -10.11 -21.06 -16.77
CA SER A 269 -11.27 -20.32 -16.29
C SER A 269 -12.26 -21.23 -15.58
N THR A 270 -12.75 -20.79 -14.43
CA THR A 270 -13.85 -21.45 -13.71
C THR A 270 -15.11 -20.60 -13.81
N LYS A 271 -16.23 -21.09 -13.25
CA LYS A 271 -17.47 -20.32 -13.12
C LYS A 271 -17.26 -18.98 -12.39
N ASP A 272 -16.35 -18.98 -11.41
CA ASP A 272 -16.12 -17.88 -10.47
C ASP A 272 -14.79 -17.14 -10.74
N MET A 273 -14.08 -17.52 -11.82
CA MET A 273 -12.79 -16.96 -12.22
C MET A 273 -12.69 -16.94 -13.76
N HIS A 274 -13.17 -15.85 -14.38
CA HIS A 274 -13.04 -15.64 -15.82
C HIS A 274 -11.63 -15.15 -16.17
N ILE A 275 -10.89 -15.91 -16.99
CA ILE A 275 -9.55 -15.53 -17.46
C ILE A 275 -9.54 -15.62 -18.97
N SER A 276 -9.28 -14.52 -19.66
CA SER A 276 -9.13 -14.55 -21.12
C SER A 276 -7.89 -15.33 -21.57
N THR A 277 -7.92 -15.82 -22.80
CA THR A 277 -6.76 -16.47 -23.44
C THR A 277 -5.59 -15.49 -23.53
N ALA A 278 -5.86 -14.20 -23.74
CA ALA A 278 -4.90 -13.11 -23.65
C ALA A 278 -4.22 -13.06 -22.27
N GLU A 279 -4.98 -12.95 -21.18
CA GLU A 279 -4.43 -12.89 -19.81
C GLU A 279 -3.56 -14.10 -19.47
N ARG A 280 -4.00 -15.31 -19.86
CA ARG A 280 -3.22 -16.54 -19.66
C ARG A 280 -1.89 -16.50 -20.41
N ILE A 281 -1.89 -16.12 -21.69
CA ILE A 281 -0.65 -16.00 -22.48
C ILE A 281 0.28 -14.98 -21.82
N LEU A 282 -0.24 -13.79 -21.52
CA LEU A 282 0.55 -12.65 -21.05
C LEU A 282 1.03 -12.79 -19.60
N ASN A 283 0.31 -13.53 -18.72
CA ASN A 283 0.71 -13.72 -17.32
C ASN A 283 1.40 -15.04 -16.99
N LYS A 284 1.18 -16.11 -17.78
CA LYS A 284 1.65 -17.47 -17.47
C LYS A 284 2.57 -18.08 -18.55
N GLN A 285 2.54 -17.56 -19.78
CA GLN A 285 3.29 -18.11 -20.93
C GLN A 285 4.25 -17.11 -21.59
N SER A 286 4.48 -15.95 -20.96
CA SER A 286 5.37 -14.89 -21.45
C SER A 286 6.57 -14.72 -20.50
N GLY A 287 7.20 -13.54 -20.48
CA GLY A 287 8.29 -13.23 -19.56
C GLY A 287 9.61 -13.91 -19.92
N TRP A 288 10.58 -13.90 -19.00
CA TRP A 288 11.87 -14.53 -19.30
C TRP A 288 11.78 -16.05 -19.43
N LYS A 289 10.79 -16.72 -18.83
CA LYS A 289 10.54 -18.16 -19.01
C LYS A 289 10.29 -18.52 -20.48
N SER A 290 9.56 -17.70 -21.25
CA SER A 290 9.28 -18.02 -22.65
C SER A 290 10.51 -17.87 -23.57
N LEU A 291 11.55 -17.16 -23.12
CA LEU A 291 12.83 -17.03 -23.83
C LEU A 291 13.83 -18.10 -23.41
N THR A 292 13.93 -18.36 -22.10
CA THR A 292 15.03 -19.13 -21.48
C THR A 292 14.65 -20.56 -21.07
N GLY A 293 13.35 -20.86 -20.95
CA GLY A 293 12.83 -22.10 -20.38
C GLY A 293 12.71 -22.11 -18.85
N THR A 294 13.38 -21.18 -18.14
CA THR A 294 13.41 -21.15 -16.66
C THR A 294 12.73 -19.92 -16.08
N THR A 295 12.11 -20.07 -14.91
CA THR A 295 11.62 -18.93 -14.10
C THR A 295 12.68 -18.38 -13.16
N ASP A 296 13.73 -19.15 -12.89
CA ASP A 296 14.79 -18.80 -11.94
C ASP A 296 15.75 -17.78 -12.57
N PHE A 297 15.65 -16.54 -12.12
CA PHE A 297 16.48 -15.45 -12.62
C PHE A 297 17.95 -15.56 -12.22
N SER A 298 18.32 -16.41 -11.24
CA SER A 298 19.73 -16.64 -10.89
C SER A 298 20.50 -17.39 -11.98
N GLN A 299 19.81 -18.21 -12.78
CA GLN A 299 20.36 -18.89 -13.96
C GLN A 299 20.52 -17.95 -15.18
N ILE A 300 19.87 -16.79 -15.12
CA ILE A 300 19.85 -15.77 -16.18
C ILE A 300 20.87 -14.65 -15.88
N ALA A 301 20.93 -14.20 -14.63
CA ALA A 301 21.80 -13.12 -14.18
C ALA A 301 23.23 -13.59 -13.85
N THR A 302 23.92 -14.14 -14.85
CA THR A 302 25.32 -14.61 -14.74
C THR A 302 26.24 -13.83 -15.68
N GLU A 303 27.54 -13.70 -15.33
CA GLU A 303 28.55 -13.11 -16.23
C GLU A 303 28.84 -14.05 -17.44
N THR A 304 28.41 -15.31 -17.38
CA THR A 304 28.49 -16.32 -18.45
C THR A 304 27.11 -16.91 -18.76
N PRO A 305 26.29 -16.26 -19.61
CA PRO A 305 24.95 -16.72 -19.94
C PRO A 305 24.96 -18.09 -20.63
N LEU A 306 24.02 -18.98 -20.24
CA LEU A 306 23.94 -20.34 -20.79
C LEU A 306 23.62 -20.38 -22.30
N THR A 307 22.81 -19.43 -22.78
CA THR A 307 22.47 -19.26 -24.20
C THR A 307 22.29 -17.79 -24.54
N ASP A 308 22.24 -17.44 -25.83
CA ASP A 308 21.92 -16.08 -26.28
C ASP A 308 20.54 -15.62 -25.81
N GLN A 309 19.59 -16.54 -25.61
CA GLN A 309 18.28 -16.21 -25.04
C GLN A 309 18.36 -15.84 -23.55
N HIS A 310 19.28 -16.44 -22.78
CA HIS A 310 19.52 -16.01 -21.39
C HIS A 310 20.12 -14.60 -21.35
N ARG A 311 21.08 -14.31 -22.25
CA ARG A 311 21.64 -12.96 -22.40
C ARG A 311 20.56 -11.95 -22.79
N LEU A 312 19.76 -12.25 -23.82
CA LEU A 312 18.68 -11.40 -24.30
C LEU A 312 17.64 -11.12 -23.21
N ALA A 313 17.22 -12.13 -22.45
CA ALA A 313 16.29 -11.96 -21.33
C ALA A 313 16.84 -11.04 -20.23
N PHE A 314 18.12 -11.18 -19.90
CA PHE A 314 18.81 -10.31 -18.94
C PHE A 314 18.91 -8.85 -19.44
N GLU A 315 19.29 -8.66 -20.71
CA GLU A 315 19.42 -7.34 -21.35
C GLU A 315 18.06 -6.63 -21.47
N ILE A 316 16.99 -7.34 -21.86
CA ILE A 316 15.61 -6.82 -21.88
C ILE A 316 15.20 -6.32 -20.49
N PHE A 317 15.46 -7.09 -19.43
CA PHE A 317 15.05 -6.70 -18.08
C PHE A 317 15.80 -5.44 -17.60
N ILE A 318 17.11 -5.35 -17.85
CA ILE A 318 17.89 -4.14 -17.57
C ILE A 318 17.37 -2.94 -18.35
N ASP A 319 17.11 -3.09 -19.65
CA ASP A 319 16.61 -2.00 -20.50
C ASP A 319 15.30 -1.41 -19.97
N ARG A 320 14.32 -2.27 -19.66
CA ARG A 320 13.04 -1.83 -19.09
C ARG A 320 13.21 -1.16 -17.72
N ILE A 321 14.07 -1.69 -16.85
CA ILE A 321 14.40 -1.05 -15.56
C ILE A 321 14.98 0.36 -15.78
N VAL A 322 15.97 0.50 -16.66
CA VAL A 322 16.62 1.79 -16.95
C VAL A 322 15.62 2.80 -17.53
N GLY A 323 14.69 2.35 -18.39
CA GLY A 323 13.59 3.18 -18.89
C GLY A 323 12.69 3.74 -17.79
N PHE A 324 12.29 2.92 -16.82
CA PHE A 324 11.51 3.38 -15.66
C PHE A 324 12.32 4.31 -14.75
N ILE A 325 13.61 4.04 -14.50
CA ILE A 325 14.47 4.95 -13.72
C ILE A 325 14.55 6.32 -14.39
N GLY A 326 14.81 6.39 -15.70
CA GLY A 326 14.90 7.65 -16.43
C GLY A 326 13.59 8.46 -16.38
N ASN A 327 12.46 7.80 -16.59
CA ASN A 327 11.12 8.39 -16.45
C ASN A 327 10.90 8.95 -15.03
N TYR A 328 11.27 8.19 -14.00
CA TYR A 328 10.99 8.54 -12.61
C TYR A 328 11.96 9.57 -12.03
N VAL A 329 13.20 9.66 -12.51
CA VAL A 329 14.08 10.80 -12.21
C VAL A 329 13.45 12.10 -12.73
N VAL A 330 12.89 12.09 -13.95
CA VAL A 330 12.20 13.27 -14.50
C VAL A 330 10.91 13.59 -13.74
N LYS A 331 10.09 12.59 -13.40
CA LYS A 331 8.89 12.79 -12.56
C LYS A 331 9.19 13.24 -11.12
N LEU A 332 10.41 12.99 -10.65
CA LEU A 332 10.93 13.49 -9.38
C LEU A 332 11.62 14.86 -9.50
N ASP A 333 11.54 15.53 -10.67
CA ASP A 333 12.18 16.82 -10.96
C ASP A 333 13.70 16.80 -10.73
N GLY A 334 14.33 15.63 -10.94
CA GLY A 334 15.75 15.38 -10.65
C GLY A 334 16.09 15.15 -9.18
N HIS A 335 15.13 15.37 -8.26
CA HIS A 335 15.35 15.25 -6.82
C HIS A 335 15.13 13.80 -6.34
N VAL A 336 16.21 13.03 -6.29
CA VAL A 336 16.22 11.64 -5.81
C VAL A 336 17.25 11.49 -4.68
N ASP A 337 16.82 11.10 -3.49
CA ASP A 337 17.70 10.77 -2.37
C ASP A 337 18.39 9.41 -2.57
N ALA A 338 17.68 8.43 -3.13
CA ALA A 338 18.19 7.08 -3.38
C ALA A 338 17.51 6.35 -4.55
N LEU A 339 18.30 5.50 -5.21
CA LEU A 339 17.84 4.34 -5.97
C LEU A 339 17.90 3.12 -5.06
N VAL A 340 16.78 2.42 -4.84
CA VAL A 340 16.67 1.37 -3.82
C VAL A 340 16.31 0.04 -4.45
N PHE A 341 17.22 -0.93 -4.39
CA PHE A 341 17.00 -2.29 -4.86
C PHE A 341 16.43 -3.17 -3.74
N ALA A 342 15.30 -3.82 -4.00
CA ALA A 342 14.57 -4.63 -3.05
C ALA A 342 13.96 -5.87 -3.73
N GLY A 343 13.42 -6.80 -2.93
CA GLY A 343 12.86 -8.06 -3.42
C GLY A 343 13.93 -9.07 -3.83
N GLY A 344 13.55 -10.33 -3.98
CA GLY A 344 14.49 -11.45 -4.06
C GLY A 344 15.56 -11.37 -5.16
N ILE A 345 15.31 -10.69 -6.28
CA ILE A 345 16.30 -10.42 -7.33
C ILE A 345 17.13 -9.17 -6.99
N GLY A 346 16.48 -8.09 -6.55
CA GLY A 346 17.15 -6.82 -6.24
C GLY A 346 18.12 -6.92 -5.07
N GLU A 347 17.76 -7.71 -4.05
CA GLU A 347 18.57 -8.00 -2.87
C GLU A 347 19.78 -8.89 -3.20
N LYS A 348 19.63 -9.89 -4.09
CA LYS A 348 20.64 -10.94 -4.29
C LYS A 348 21.52 -10.75 -5.53
N SER A 349 21.03 -10.15 -6.61
CA SER A 349 21.77 -10.06 -7.88
C SER A 349 22.69 -8.83 -7.92
N ALA A 350 23.91 -8.99 -7.40
CA ALA A 350 24.97 -7.97 -7.50
C ALA A 350 25.27 -7.57 -8.96
N LEU A 351 25.18 -8.52 -9.90
CA LEU A 351 25.37 -8.27 -11.34
C LEU A 351 24.26 -7.38 -11.91
N LEU A 352 22.99 -7.63 -11.59
CA LEU A 352 21.89 -6.78 -12.05
C LEU A 352 22.04 -5.35 -11.52
N ARG A 353 22.31 -5.18 -10.21
CA ARG A 353 22.53 -3.85 -9.61
C ARG A 353 23.66 -3.11 -10.31
N LYS A 354 24.79 -3.78 -10.52
CA LYS A 354 25.94 -3.26 -11.27
C LYS A 354 25.55 -2.79 -12.67
N LYS A 355 24.89 -3.64 -13.47
CA LYS A 355 24.52 -3.31 -14.86
C LYS A 355 23.49 -2.18 -14.96
N VAL A 356 22.50 -2.14 -14.06
CA VAL A 356 21.52 -1.04 -14.00
C VAL A 356 22.21 0.28 -13.64
N VAL A 357 23.08 0.30 -12.62
CA VAL A 357 23.79 1.53 -12.21
C VAL A 357 24.81 1.97 -13.27
N GLU A 358 25.54 1.05 -13.91
CA GLU A 358 26.43 1.35 -15.05
C GLU A 358 25.69 2.12 -16.15
N ARG A 359 24.44 1.72 -16.47
CA ARG A 359 23.58 2.39 -17.47
C ARG A 359 22.99 3.71 -16.98
N CYS A 360 22.76 3.85 -15.67
CA CYS A 360 22.19 5.07 -15.06
C CYS A 360 23.25 6.06 -14.55
N ARG A 361 24.54 5.84 -14.83
CA ARG A 361 25.65 6.68 -14.31
C ARG A 361 25.55 8.17 -14.69
N CYS A 362 24.93 8.49 -15.82
CA CYS A 362 24.66 9.87 -16.24
C CYS A 362 23.69 10.62 -15.31
N LEU A 363 22.90 9.89 -14.50
CA LEU A 363 21.96 10.42 -13.50
C LEU A 363 22.60 10.57 -12.11
N GLY A 364 23.92 10.37 -11.99
CA GLY A 364 24.68 10.56 -10.76
C GLY A 364 24.79 9.34 -9.84
N PHE A 365 24.09 8.24 -10.14
CA PHE A 365 24.20 6.98 -9.38
C PHE A 365 25.57 6.31 -9.63
N VAL A 366 26.30 5.99 -8.56
CA VAL A 366 27.57 5.25 -8.64
C VAL A 366 27.69 4.33 -7.43
N ILE A 367 28.07 3.07 -7.65
CA ILE A 367 28.24 2.05 -6.60
C ILE A 367 29.71 1.74 -6.33
N ASP A 368 29.99 1.33 -5.10
CA ASP A 368 31.18 0.59 -4.73
C ASP A 368 31.02 -0.88 -5.18
N GLN A 369 31.96 -1.39 -5.98
CA GLN A 369 31.87 -2.73 -6.55
C GLN A 369 32.11 -3.84 -5.50
N GLU A 370 32.94 -3.60 -4.49
CA GLU A 370 33.21 -4.58 -3.44
C GLU A 370 32.04 -4.68 -2.47
N VAL A 371 31.46 -3.53 -2.06
CA VAL A 371 30.28 -3.53 -1.19
C VAL A 371 29.07 -4.11 -1.94
N ASN A 372 28.85 -3.74 -3.20
CA ASN A 372 27.80 -4.35 -4.03
C ASN A 372 27.97 -5.87 -4.19
N GLY A 373 29.22 -6.35 -4.30
CA GLY A 373 29.55 -7.77 -4.41
C GLY A 373 29.28 -8.58 -3.13
N LYS A 374 29.42 -7.96 -1.95
CA LYS A 374 29.02 -8.56 -0.66
C LYS A 374 27.50 -8.67 -0.52
N GLY A 375 26.76 -7.69 -1.05
CA GLY A 375 25.30 -7.70 -1.08
C GLY A 375 24.69 -7.08 0.18
N LEU A 376 23.73 -7.77 0.80
CA LEU A 376 23.17 -7.35 2.10
C LEU A 376 24.26 -7.39 3.18
N GLY A 377 24.14 -6.50 4.17
CA GLY A 377 25.00 -6.49 5.36
C GLY A 377 24.74 -7.67 6.31
N ASP A 378 25.35 -7.57 7.50
CA ASP A 378 25.16 -8.54 8.58
C ASP A 378 23.69 -8.66 9.02
N GLU A 379 23.36 -9.75 9.68
CA GLU A 379 21.98 -10.05 10.10
C GLU A 379 21.38 -8.95 11.00
N GLY A 380 20.19 -8.49 10.63
CA GLY A 380 19.50 -7.36 11.25
C GLY A 380 19.68 -6.02 10.52
N ILE A 381 20.59 -5.92 9.53
CA ILE A 381 20.73 -4.70 8.71
C ILE A 381 19.68 -4.69 7.59
N VAL A 382 18.59 -3.95 7.79
CA VAL A 382 17.49 -3.81 6.81
C VAL A 382 17.93 -3.04 5.56
N VAL A 383 18.74 -1.98 5.71
CA VAL A 383 19.19 -1.12 4.61
C VAL A 383 20.71 -1.06 4.55
N THR A 384 21.26 -1.41 3.39
CA THR A 384 22.71 -1.39 3.11
C THR A 384 23.03 -0.35 2.04
N ASP A 385 23.89 0.62 2.34
CA ASP A 385 24.36 1.61 1.35
C ASP A 385 25.55 1.05 0.55
N ILE A 386 25.33 0.87 -0.76
CA ILE A 386 26.33 0.37 -1.70
C ILE A 386 26.90 1.47 -2.60
N SER A 387 26.63 2.75 -2.28
CA SER A 387 27.13 3.90 -3.03
C SER A 387 28.66 3.99 -2.98
N GLN A 388 29.28 4.45 -4.07
CA GLN A 388 30.70 4.81 -4.04
C GLN A 388 30.91 5.99 -3.07
N LYS A 389 31.81 5.82 -2.10
CA LYS A 389 32.24 6.92 -1.22
C LYS A 389 33.08 7.91 -2.02
N LEU A 390 32.84 9.21 -1.82
CA LEU A 390 33.67 10.27 -2.40
C LEU A 390 34.91 10.47 -1.52
N GLU A 391 36.10 10.47 -2.14
CA GLU A 391 37.35 10.82 -1.47
C GLU A 391 37.51 12.35 -1.37
N GLY A 392 37.97 12.83 -0.22
CA GLY A 392 38.24 14.24 0.03
C GLY A 392 37.03 15.06 0.46
N GLY A 393 37.24 16.00 1.39
CA GLY A 393 36.19 16.82 2.02
C GLY A 393 35.57 17.91 1.13
N GLN A 394 35.37 17.66 -0.16
CA GLN A 394 34.65 18.59 -1.04
C GLN A 394 33.16 18.60 -0.69
N ARG A 395 32.69 19.76 -0.24
CA ARG A 395 31.28 20.01 0.10
C ARG A 395 30.50 20.38 -1.17
N ARG A 396 29.28 19.80 -1.31
CA ARG A 396 28.22 20.09 -2.32
C ARG A 396 28.49 19.42 -3.69
N GLU A 397 27.75 18.41 -4.13
CA GLU A 397 26.30 18.17 -4.03
C GLU A 397 25.92 16.81 -3.40
N LYS A 398 24.70 16.67 -2.89
CA LYS A 398 24.17 15.40 -2.31
C LYS A 398 23.83 14.45 -3.46
N ARG A 399 24.83 13.72 -3.98
CA ARG A 399 24.59 12.66 -4.99
C ARG A 399 23.56 11.66 -4.46
N PRO A 400 22.67 11.13 -5.32
CA PRO A 400 21.73 10.10 -4.92
C PRO A 400 22.49 8.86 -4.44
N ARG A 401 21.99 8.25 -3.36
CA ARG A 401 22.49 6.96 -2.89
C ARG A 401 22.04 5.82 -3.79
N VAL A 402 22.74 4.71 -3.72
CA VAL A 402 22.28 3.41 -4.19
C VAL A 402 22.21 2.48 -2.98
N LEU A 403 21.02 2.02 -2.65
CA LEU A 403 20.74 1.22 -1.46
C LEU A 403 20.24 -0.16 -1.84
N ILE A 404 20.50 -1.14 -0.99
CA ILE A 404 19.78 -2.42 -0.95
C ILE A 404 18.88 -2.39 0.28
N CYS A 405 17.60 -2.72 0.12
CA CYS A 405 16.65 -2.85 1.22
C CYS A 405 16.16 -4.31 1.28
N GLN A 406 16.48 -5.02 2.36
CA GLN A 406 15.90 -6.34 2.62
C GLN A 406 14.43 -6.16 3.01
N THR A 407 13.53 -6.71 2.21
CA THR A 407 12.09 -6.50 2.41
C THR A 407 11.45 -7.55 3.32
N ASP A 408 10.71 -7.09 4.33
CA ASP A 408 9.78 -7.93 5.10
C ASP A 408 8.34 -7.42 4.91
N GLU A 409 7.62 -8.01 3.96
CA GLU A 409 6.20 -7.70 3.71
C GLU A 409 5.27 -8.15 4.84
N GLU A 410 5.74 -8.99 5.78
CA GLU A 410 4.94 -9.53 6.89
C GLU A 410 4.96 -8.59 8.10
N VAL A 411 6.02 -7.78 8.24
CA VAL A 411 6.17 -6.74 9.27
C VAL A 411 5.81 -5.37 8.70
N CYS A 412 4.54 -5.20 8.32
CA CYS A 412 4.02 -3.88 7.93
C CYS A 412 3.62 -3.04 9.16
N THR A 413 4.57 -2.82 10.08
CA THR A 413 4.35 -1.99 11.27
C THR A 413 4.58 -0.52 10.94
N ARG A 414 3.57 0.33 11.19
CA ARG A 414 3.84 1.73 11.54
C ARG A 414 4.24 1.77 13.02
N GLU A 415 5.19 2.63 13.35
CA GLU A 415 5.50 2.95 14.75
C GLU A 415 4.30 3.71 15.35
N GLU A 416 3.37 2.97 15.93
CA GLU A 416 2.59 3.31 17.14
C GLU A 416 1.59 2.19 17.50
N TYR A 417 1.08 1.44 16.50
CA TYR A 417 0.23 0.25 16.74
C TYR A 417 0.49 -0.89 15.74
N PRO A 418 0.58 -2.16 16.20
CA PRO A 418 0.56 -3.33 15.32
C PRO A 418 -0.86 -3.53 14.81
N VAL A 419 -1.05 -3.43 13.49
CA VAL A 419 -2.36 -3.25 12.84
C VAL A 419 -2.93 -1.85 13.11
N TYR A 420 -3.54 -1.22 12.11
CA TYR A 420 -4.29 0.02 12.33
C TYR A 420 -5.58 -0.31 13.09
N LEU A 421 -5.46 -0.26 14.41
CA LEU A 421 -6.53 -0.43 15.35
C LEU A 421 -6.99 0.97 15.75
N ASP A 422 -7.99 1.48 15.03
CA ASP A 422 -8.63 2.78 15.34
C ASP A 422 -9.05 2.81 16.82
N PRO A 423 -8.55 3.75 17.65
CA PRO A 423 -8.93 3.82 19.06
C PRO A 423 -10.44 4.01 19.28
N TYR A 424 -11.20 4.51 18.29
CA TYR A 424 -12.66 4.59 18.38
C TYR A 424 -13.37 3.24 18.20
N LEU A 425 -12.69 2.19 17.72
CA LEU A 425 -13.18 0.80 17.74
C LEU A 425 -12.96 0.08 19.09
N PHE A 426 -12.38 0.78 20.08
CA PHE A 426 -12.09 0.25 21.41
C PHE A 426 -12.46 1.26 22.49
N PRO A 427 -13.68 1.23 23.06
CA PRO A 427 -13.83 1.74 24.41
C PRO A 427 -12.84 0.95 25.28
N PRO A 428 -11.94 1.60 26.06
CA PRO A 428 -11.14 0.86 27.01
C PRO A 428 -12.09 0.13 27.96
N ALA A 429 -11.79 -1.12 28.27
CA ALA A 429 -12.40 -1.78 29.42
C ALA A 429 -11.91 -1.05 30.67
N ILE A 430 -12.61 0.02 31.05
CA ILE A 430 -12.38 0.75 32.29
C ILE A 430 -12.54 -0.29 33.42
N PRO A 431 -11.50 -0.56 34.21
CA PRO A 431 -11.68 -1.36 35.41
C PRO A 431 -12.66 -0.63 36.33
N ASP A 432 -13.67 -1.34 36.83
CA ASP A 432 -14.52 -0.80 37.88
C ASP A 432 -13.64 -0.27 39.02
N PHE A 433 -13.90 0.98 39.42
CA PHE A 433 -13.06 1.86 40.27
C PHE A 433 -11.79 2.45 39.62
N VAL A 434 -11.89 3.68 39.10
CA VAL A 434 -11.55 4.89 39.87
C VAL A 434 -12.45 6.07 39.44
N MET A 435 -13.21 6.61 40.40
CA MET A 435 -13.87 7.92 40.28
C MET A 435 -12.94 9.01 40.81
N ILE A 436 -12.31 9.81 39.93
CA ILE A 436 -11.84 11.16 40.26
C ILE A 436 -12.18 12.08 39.08
N ALA A 437 -12.83 13.20 39.39
CA ALA A 437 -13.31 14.17 38.41
C ALA A 437 -12.18 15.04 37.84
N ILE A 438 -12.33 15.42 36.56
CA ILE A 438 -12.16 16.78 35.99
C ILE A 438 -12.52 16.69 34.49
N ASP A 439 -13.17 17.74 33.96
CA ASP A 439 -13.57 17.94 32.55
C ASP A 439 -14.57 16.92 31.92
N CYS A 440 -15.77 17.28 31.44
CA CYS A 440 -16.37 18.59 31.16
C CYS A 440 -17.84 18.67 31.62
N LEU A 441 -18.08 19.16 32.84
CA LEU A 441 -19.38 19.66 33.32
C LEU A 441 -19.75 21.02 32.66
N PHE A 442 -19.42 21.21 31.38
CA PHE A 442 -19.41 22.52 30.71
C PHE A 442 -20.20 22.61 29.40
N LEU A 443 -20.86 21.53 28.95
CA LEU A 443 -21.61 21.52 27.68
C LEU A 443 -23.14 21.39 27.81
N VAL A 444 -23.70 21.32 29.03
CA VAL A 444 -25.15 21.03 29.26
C VAL A 444 -25.89 22.14 30.05
N LEU A 445 -25.22 23.22 30.46
CA LEU A 445 -25.83 24.31 31.26
C LEU A 445 -25.70 25.72 30.64
N ARG A 446 -25.64 25.84 29.31
CA ARG A 446 -25.75 27.13 28.60
C ARG A 446 -26.52 27.09 27.28
N VAL A 447 -27.68 26.41 27.27
CA VAL A 447 -28.74 26.66 26.27
C VAL A 447 -30.11 26.69 26.95
N HIS A 448 -30.32 27.67 27.82
CA HIS A 448 -31.64 28.20 28.17
C HIS A 448 -31.49 29.67 28.57
N ASP A 449 -32.56 30.44 28.39
CA ASP A 449 -32.69 31.89 28.64
C ASP A 449 -31.82 32.82 27.78
N PHE A 450 -32.26 32.98 26.52
CA PHE A 450 -31.90 34.13 25.69
C PHE A 450 -33.14 34.98 25.33
N THR A 451 -33.87 35.42 26.35
CA THR A 451 -34.95 36.42 26.23
C THR A 451 -35.09 37.24 27.50
N LEU A 452 -34.60 38.50 27.47
CA LEU A 452 -35.18 39.73 28.02
C LEU A 452 -34.12 40.78 28.40
N ASN A 453 -34.43 42.04 28.09
CA ASN A 453 -33.90 43.28 28.67
C ASN A 453 -32.39 43.57 28.57
N TYR A 454 -31.98 44.13 27.42
CA TYR A 454 -30.77 44.95 27.32
C TYR A 454 -31.13 46.43 27.13
N HIS A 455 -31.53 47.08 28.23
CA HIS A 455 -31.74 48.53 28.27
C HIS A 455 -31.26 49.12 29.60
N LYS A 456 -30.18 49.92 29.50
CA LYS A 456 -29.58 50.81 30.51
C LYS A 456 -28.86 50.14 31.69
N ILE A 457 -27.93 50.95 32.23
CA ILE A 457 -27.06 50.74 33.41
C ILE A 457 -25.76 49.98 33.12
N THR A 458 -24.59 50.62 33.12
CA THR A 458 -24.28 52.07 33.04
C THR A 458 -22.84 52.25 32.57
N ASP A 459 -22.58 53.43 32.01
CA ASP A 459 -21.37 54.24 32.13
C ASP A 459 -20.30 53.74 33.14
N GLU A 460 -19.23 53.08 32.68
CA GLU A 460 -17.91 53.09 33.36
C GLU A 460 -16.73 52.61 32.49
N LEU A 461 -16.75 52.95 31.19
CA LEU A 461 -15.50 53.04 30.41
C LEU A 461 -15.02 54.50 30.34
N ALA A 462 -13.76 54.69 30.69
CA ALA A 462 -12.93 55.85 30.35
C ALA A 462 -13.31 57.21 30.98
N ASN A 463 -13.36 57.29 32.31
CA ASN A 463 -13.11 58.55 33.03
C ASN A 463 -11.93 58.42 34.01
N SER A 464 -11.02 59.41 33.95
CA SER A 464 -9.74 59.53 34.68
C SER A 464 -8.60 58.58 34.25
N SER A 465 -7.32 58.91 34.45
CA SER A 465 -6.54 60.08 33.95
C SER A 465 -5.04 59.86 34.18
N LYS A 466 -4.18 60.51 33.38
CA LYS A 466 -2.69 60.56 33.47
C LYS A 466 -2.02 59.24 33.01
N TRP A 467 -0.94 59.23 32.21
CA TRP A 467 0.16 60.20 32.10
C TRP A 467 0.49 60.66 30.66
N ARG A 468 1.39 61.65 30.54
CA ARG A 468 1.65 62.46 29.33
C ARG A 468 2.97 62.12 28.60
N THR A 469 2.90 62.16 27.27
CA THR A 469 3.85 62.72 26.27
C THR A 469 5.38 62.56 26.40
N THR A 470 6.02 62.13 25.30
CA THR A 470 6.89 62.98 24.44
C THR A 470 6.99 62.43 23.01
N ALA A 471 6.95 63.30 21.99
CA ALA A 471 7.29 63.06 20.57
C ALA A 471 8.51 63.97 20.21
N PRO A 472 9.12 64.04 18.98
CA PRO A 472 8.50 64.07 17.63
C PRO A 472 9.23 63.27 16.49
N ILE A 473 8.50 62.73 15.49
CA ILE A 473 8.32 63.20 14.08
C ILE A 473 9.56 63.24 13.16
N GLN A 474 9.51 62.46 12.06
CA GLN A 474 9.75 62.94 10.66
C GLN A 474 9.20 61.92 9.63
N GLY A 475 8.46 62.40 8.63
CA GLY A 475 7.99 61.64 7.44
C GLY A 475 8.71 62.12 6.16
N PRO A 476 8.15 61.97 4.93
CA PRO A 476 6.78 61.54 4.56
C PRO A 476 6.81 60.34 3.55
N ASP A 477 5.84 59.96 2.70
CA ASP A 477 4.52 60.53 2.32
C ASP A 477 3.51 59.49 1.73
N VAL A 478 2.43 59.99 1.11
CA VAL A 478 1.31 59.39 0.31
C VAL A 478 1.67 58.39 -0.83
N SER A 479 0.76 57.54 -1.36
CA SER A 479 -0.70 57.71 -1.55
C SER A 479 -1.54 56.41 -1.71
N ASN A 480 -2.84 56.49 -1.36
CA ASN A 480 -4.01 55.69 -1.82
C ASN A 480 -4.06 54.19 -1.45
N CYS A 481 -5.20 53.57 -1.08
CA CYS A 481 -6.56 54.07 -0.80
C CYS A 481 -7.30 53.03 0.08
N PHE A 482 -7.99 53.46 1.15
CA PHE A 482 -8.97 52.62 1.86
C PHE A 482 -10.39 52.99 1.42
N GLN A 483 -11.14 52.03 0.90
CA GLN A 483 -12.60 52.16 0.74
C GLN A 483 -13.29 50.90 1.25
N VAL A 484 -13.99 51.02 2.37
CA VAL A 484 -14.79 49.92 2.95
C VAL A 484 -16.16 49.89 2.26
N ARG A 485 -16.46 48.80 1.56
CA ARG A 485 -17.85 48.45 1.20
C ARG A 485 -18.11 46.97 1.48
N LYS A 486 -19.29 46.71 2.07
CA LYS A 486 -19.83 45.37 2.29
C LYS A 486 -20.07 44.66 0.96
N CYS A 487 -19.67 43.39 0.87
CA CYS A 487 -20.30 42.42 -0.02
C CYS A 487 -20.63 41.16 0.78
N ASN A 488 -21.92 40.87 0.89
CA ASN A 488 -22.40 39.53 1.20
C ASN A 488 -22.23 38.67 -0.07
N GLU A 489 -21.68 37.47 0.05
CA GLU A 489 -22.10 36.25 -0.67
C GLU A 489 -21.09 35.11 -0.36
N MET A 490 -21.46 34.21 0.55
CA MET A 490 -20.90 32.84 0.53
C MET A 490 -21.81 31.99 -0.35
N LYS A 491 -21.35 31.56 -1.53
CA LYS A 491 -22.05 30.59 -2.35
C LYS A 491 -21.51 29.18 -2.10
N TYR A 492 -22.43 28.27 -1.78
CA TYR A 492 -22.20 26.83 -1.66
C TYR A 492 -21.68 26.24 -2.97
N LEU A 493 -20.61 25.43 -2.90
CA LEU A 493 -20.31 24.37 -3.86
C LEU A 493 -19.64 23.18 -3.14
N SER A 494 -20.46 22.25 -2.62
CA SER A 494 -19.99 20.95 -2.13
C SER A 494 -20.94 19.82 -2.55
N ASN A 495 -20.99 19.51 -3.85
CA ASN A 495 -21.73 18.36 -4.36
C ASN A 495 -20.92 17.06 -4.18
N LYS A 496 -21.02 16.44 -2.99
CA LYS A 496 -20.82 15.00 -2.80
C LYS A 496 -21.81 14.49 -1.73
N PRO A 497 -22.70 13.53 -2.05
CA PRO A 497 -23.53 12.91 -1.03
C PRO A 497 -22.67 11.96 -0.18
N ARG A 498 -22.50 12.27 1.11
CA ARG A 498 -22.06 11.27 2.09
C ARG A 498 -23.29 10.56 2.64
N PHE A 499 -23.44 9.29 2.30
CA PHE A 499 -24.41 8.42 2.97
C PHE A 499 -23.87 8.09 4.37
N TYR A 500 -24.51 8.62 5.41
CA TYR A 500 -24.37 8.12 6.78
C TYR A 500 -25.71 7.49 7.18
N MET A 501 -25.74 6.16 7.25
CA MET A 501 -26.91 5.40 7.68
C MET A 501 -26.78 5.09 9.17
N LEU A 502 -27.32 5.98 10.01
CA LEU A 502 -27.47 5.70 11.44
C LEU A 502 -28.81 4.98 11.65
N ARG A 503 -28.76 3.68 11.98
CA ARG A 503 -29.89 2.97 12.60
C ARG A 503 -29.77 3.09 14.11
N SER A 504 -30.82 3.56 14.75
CA SER A 504 -31.16 3.23 16.14
C SER A 504 -32.59 2.70 16.14
N ASP A 505 -32.83 1.60 16.84
CA ASP A 505 -34.16 1.03 16.96
C ASP A 505 -35.12 1.91 17.79
N ALA A 506 -36.41 1.62 17.60
CA ALA A 506 -37.58 2.12 18.33
C ALA A 506 -38.24 3.45 17.88
N HIS A 507 -39.55 3.30 17.62
CA HIS A 507 -40.61 4.31 17.46
C HIS A 507 -40.71 5.11 16.15
N GLU A 508 -41.69 4.70 15.33
CA GLU A 508 -42.36 5.56 14.34
C GLU A 508 -42.95 6.81 15.02
N LEU A 509 -42.59 8.00 14.53
CA LEU A 509 -43.36 9.22 14.73
C LEU A 509 -43.45 9.99 13.41
N LYS A 510 -44.67 10.14 12.90
CA LYS A 510 -44.97 10.84 11.64
C LYS A 510 -44.81 12.35 11.83
N PHE A 511 -43.82 12.96 11.17
CA PHE A 511 -43.76 14.41 10.99
C PHE A 511 -44.24 14.80 9.59
N LYS A 512 -45.53 15.15 9.51
CA LYS A 512 -46.03 16.14 8.57
C LYS A 512 -45.98 17.52 9.23
N ASP A 513 -46.11 18.55 8.42
CA ASP A 513 -46.41 19.93 8.81
C ASP A 513 -45.31 20.68 9.57
N LEU A 514 -44.29 21.13 8.82
CA LEU A 514 -43.66 22.45 8.97
C LEU A 514 -42.73 22.73 7.78
N PHE A 515 -43.25 23.41 6.75
CA PHE A 515 -42.58 24.48 5.98
C PHE A 515 -43.47 24.91 4.79
N ASN A 516 -44.30 25.92 5.03
CA ASN A 516 -44.99 26.66 3.98
C ASN A 516 -44.04 27.72 3.41
N PHE A 517 -43.61 27.60 2.15
CA PHE A 517 -43.17 28.75 1.36
C PHE A 517 -43.82 28.73 -0.02
N ARG A 518 -44.41 29.87 -0.38
CA ARG A 518 -45.19 30.05 -1.62
C ARG A 518 -44.25 30.10 -2.83
N VAL A 519 -44.64 29.38 -3.88
CA VAL A 519 -44.20 29.70 -5.24
C VAL A 519 -44.85 31.02 -5.66
N LEU A 520 -44.05 31.95 -6.16
CA LEU A 520 -44.52 33.06 -6.98
C LEU A 520 -43.92 32.89 -8.37
N ASP A 521 -44.78 32.56 -9.34
CA ASP A 521 -44.52 32.82 -10.75
C ASP A 521 -44.26 34.32 -10.95
N ASP A 522 -43.28 34.68 -11.78
CA ASP A 522 -43.63 35.58 -12.89
C ASP A 522 -42.73 35.38 -14.13
N LYS A 523 -43.22 35.88 -15.26
CA LYS A 523 -42.84 35.47 -16.61
C LYS A 523 -41.97 36.50 -17.35
N ARG A 524 -41.21 35.99 -18.33
CA ARG A 524 -40.70 36.65 -19.57
C ARG A 524 -39.66 37.77 -19.43
N LEU A 525 -38.52 37.59 -20.11
CA LEU A 525 -38.01 38.32 -21.29
C LEU A 525 -36.54 37.89 -21.47
N ALA A 526 -36.16 37.05 -22.44
CA ALA A 526 -36.07 37.30 -23.88
C ALA A 526 -34.90 38.22 -24.29
N LEU A 527 -33.68 37.66 -24.33
CA LEU A 527 -32.83 37.57 -25.53
C LEU A 527 -31.69 36.56 -25.32
#